data_AF-A0A6M1RKI0-F1
#
_entry.id   AF-A0A6M1RKI0-F1
#
_cell.length_a   1.000
_cell.length_b   1.000
_cell.length_c   1.000
_cell.angle_alpha   90.00
_cell.angle_beta   90.00
_cell.angle_gamma   90.00
#
_symmetry.space_group_name_H-M   'P 1'
#
loop_
_entity.id
_entity.type
_entity.pdbx_description
1 polymer ?
#
loop_
_entity_poly.entity_id
_entity_poly.type
_entity_poly.pdbx_seq_one_letter_code
_entity_poly.pdbx_strand_id
1 'polypeptide(L)'
;MDKTVKHPEPSDANARRAANPVICYGLGCLPPFDAPFYQAARREAVRVVKLEVPPREARCFTVPAGSFFRISCLHGSQVGDLNLWQRDNLNERFFSGKTRQLHATHLTTGDRLWSNIPYLRPIATITDDSLQWYGWDDDGAGVHDVIGTRCDPYTHHNLH
;
A
#
# COMPACT_ATOMS: atom_id res chain seq x y z
N MET A 1 -14.32 20.63 15.01
CA MET A 1 -15.73 20.88 14.66
C MET A 1 -16.60 20.13 15.65
N ASP A 2 -17.36 20.86 16.46
CA ASP A 2 -18.36 20.28 17.35
C ASP A 2 -19.48 19.66 16.51
N LYS A 3 -19.50 18.33 16.42
CA LYS A 3 -20.59 17.59 15.76
C LYS A 3 -21.72 17.46 16.78
N THR A 4 -22.56 18.49 16.87
CA THR A 4 -23.79 18.42 17.66
C THR A 4 -24.61 17.20 17.24
N VAL A 5 -24.81 16.27 18.16
CA VAL A 5 -25.52 15.02 17.94
C VAL A 5 -27.01 15.33 17.75
N LYS A 6 -27.47 15.30 16.50
CA LYS A 6 -28.87 15.63 16.13
C LYS A 6 -29.90 14.54 16.50
N HIS A 7 -29.46 13.32 16.83
CA HIS A 7 -30.34 12.17 17.05
C HIS A 7 -30.00 11.47 18.36
N PRO A 8 -30.99 11.19 19.23
CA PRO A 8 -30.73 10.46 20.47
C PRO A 8 -30.24 9.05 20.18
N GLU A 9 -29.38 8.55 21.06
CA GLU A 9 -28.88 7.19 21.00
C GLU A 9 -30.03 6.19 21.26
N PRO A 10 -30.18 5.13 20.44
CA PRO A 10 -31.21 4.12 20.69
C PRO A 10 -30.89 3.30 21.96
N SER A 11 -31.91 2.74 22.60
CA SER A 11 -31.76 2.00 23.86
C SER A 11 -30.87 0.76 23.77
N ASP A 12 -30.68 0.21 22.58
CA ASP A 12 -29.85 -0.96 22.30
C ASP A 12 -28.47 -0.61 21.70
N ALA A 13 -28.04 0.65 21.73
CA ALA A 13 -26.80 1.09 21.07
C ALA A 13 -25.54 0.35 21.54
N ASN A 14 -25.43 0.07 22.84
CA ASN A 14 -24.32 -0.71 23.38
C ASN A 14 -24.28 -2.14 22.82
N ALA A 15 -25.45 -2.77 22.66
CA ALA A 15 -25.55 -4.09 22.04
C ALA A 15 -25.13 -4.06 20.57
N ARG A 16 -25.45 -2.99 19.83
CA ARG A 16 -25.03 -2.82 18.42
C ARG A 16 -23.53 -2.64 18.27
N ARG A 17 -22.88 -1.86 19.15
CA ARG A 17 -21.42 -1.65 19.13
C ARG A 17 -20.64 -2.89 19.59
N ALA A 18 -21.23 -3.72 20.43
CA ALA A 18 -20.59 -4.94 20.95
C ALA A 18 -20.56 -6.11 19.93
N ALA A 19 -21.13 -5.95 18.73
CA ALA A 19 -21.08 -6.96 17.70
C ALA A 19 -19.62 -7.25 17.28
N ASN A 20 -19.29 -8.54 17.16
CA ASN A 20 -17.94 -8.95 16.74
C ASN A 20 -17.65 -8.50 15.30
N PRO A 21 -16.43 -8.00 15.03
CA PRO A 21 -16.04 -7.65 13.67
C PRO A 21 -15.96 -8.90 12.78
N VAL A 22 -16.31 -8.73 11.51
CA VAL A 22 -16.18 -9.77 10.48
C VAL A 22 -15.21 -9.28 9.42
N ILE A 23 -14.19 -10.08 9.12
CA ILE A 23 -13.24 -9.79 8.06
C ILE A 23 -13.97 -9.87 6.71
N CYS A 24 -13.89 -8.81 5.91
CA CYS A 24 -14.60 -8.72 4.63
C CYS A 24 -14.05 -9.69 3.58
N TYR A 25 -12.72 -9.87 3.53
CA TYR A 25 -12.06 -10.71 2.54
C TYR A 25 -11.02 -11.60 3.21
N GLY A 26 -11.27 -12.90 3.26
CA GLY A 26 -10.25 -13.88 3.63
C GLY A 26 -9.29 -14.10 2.45
N LEU A 27 -7.98 -14.02 2.70
CA LEU A 27 -6.97 -14.25 1.65
C LEU A 27 -6.60 -15.72 1.45
N GLY A 28 -7.24 -16.66 2.15
CA GLY A 28 -6.93 -18.09 2.10
C GLY A 28 -7.14 -18.75 0.72
N CYS A 29 -7.88 -18.10 -0.19
CA CYS A 29 -8.04 -18.57 -1.57
C CYS A 29 -6.93 -18.08 -2.52
N LEU A 30 -6.04 -17.21 -2.05
CA LEU A 30 -4.90 -16.74 -2.83
C LEU A 30 -3.70 -17.68 -2.67
N PRO A 31 -2.83 -17.79 -3.69
CA PRO A 31 -1.55 -18.48 -3.52
C PRO A 31 -0.79 -17.86 -2.33
N PRO A 32 -0.17 -18.67 -1.45
CA PRO A 32 0.60 -18.15 -0.34
C PRO A 32 1.83 -17.36 -0.83
N PHE A 33 2.38 -16.52 0.04
CA PHE A 33 3.67 -15.87 -0.21
C PHE A 33 4.81 -16.89 -0.09
N ASP A 34 5.45 -17.22 -1.21
CA ASP A 34 6.60 -18.13 -1.26
C ASP A 34 7.91 -17.39 -0.96
N ALA A 35 8.16 -17.15 0.34
CA ALA A 35 9.36 -16.44 0.78
C ALA A 35 10.68 -17.12 0.31
N PRO A 36 10.85 -18.46 0.40
CA PRO A 36 12.05 -19.12 -0.11
C PRO A 36 12.30 -18.87 -1.60
N PHE A 37 11.27 -18.93 -2.44
CA PHE A 37 11.39 -18.64 -3.87
C PHE A 37 11.91 -17.21 -4.12
N TYR A 38 11.27 -16.21 -3.50
CA TYR A 38 11.68 -14.82 -3.71
C TYR A 38 13.08 -14.55 -3.16
N GLN A 39 13.46 -15.15 -2.03
CA GLN A 39 14.80 -15.02 -1.47
C GLN A 39 15.87 -15.65 -2.36
N ALA A 40 15.61 -16.85 -2.91
CA ALA A 40 16.53 -17.51 -3.84
C ALA A 40 16.73 -16.66 -5.10
N ALA A 41 15.64 -16.24 -5.75
CA ALA A 41 15.68 -15.38 -6.92
C ALA A 41 16.40 -14.04 -6.63
N ARG A 42 16.20 -13.46 -5.43
CA ARG A 42 16.83 -12.20 -5.05
C ARG A 42 18.34 -12.30 -4.86
N ARG A 43 18.86 -13.44 -4.39
CA ARG A 43 20.31 -13.70 -4.23
C ARG A 43 21.04 -13.75 -5.58
N GLU A 44 20.36 -14.24 -6.62
CA GLU A 44 20.91 -14.33 -7.98
C GLU A 44 20.69 -13.04 -8.79
N ALA A 45 19.81 -12.14 -8.33
CA ALA A 45 19.48 -10.93 -9.06
C ALA A 45 20.64 -9.92 -9.11
N VAL A 46 20.98 -9.48 -10.33
CA VAL A 46 21.96 -8.43 -10.59
C VAL A 46 21.27 -7.08 -10.76
N ARG A 47 21.83 -6.03 -10.17
CA ARG A 47 21.31 -4.66 -10.35
C ARG A 47 21.62 -4.17 -11.76
N VAL A 48 20.57 -3.91 -12.54
CA VAL A 48 20.67 -3.40 -13.91
C VAL A 48 20.50 -1.88 -14.02
N VAL A 49 19.78 -1.26 -13.10
CA VAL A 49 19.50 0.18 -13.10
C VAL A 49 19.62 0.72 -11.68
N LYS A 50 20.16 1.93 -11.54
CA LYS A 50 20.10 2.76 -10.33
C LYS A 50 19.59 4.13 -10.74
N LEU A 51 18.54 4.59 -10.06
CA LEU A 51 17.92 5.89 -10.29
C LEU A 51 17.75 6.58 -8.94
N GLU A 52 18.17 7.84 -8.87
CA GLU A 52 17.93 8.71 -7.71
C GLU A 52 16.81 9.69 -8.06
N VAL A 53 15.83 9.80 -7.18
CA VAL A 53 14.71 10.74 -7.32
C VAL A 53 15.04 11.96 -6.46
N PRO A 54 15.27 13.15 -7.06
CA PRO A 54 15.56 14.33 -6.27
C PRO A 54 14.40 14.71 -5.34
N PRO A 55 14.65 15.48 -4.27
CA PRO A 55 13.58 16.00 -3.43
C PRO A 55 12.57 16.81 -4.24
N ARG A 56 11.27 16.57 -3.99
CA ARG A 56 10.13 17.24 -4.67
C ARG A 56 10.01 16.97 -6.17
N GLU A 57 10.71 15.95 -6.66
CA GLU A 57 10.70 15.53 -8.06
C GLU A 57 10.11 14.13 -8.20
N ALA A 58 9.73 13.77 -9.43
CA ALA A 58 9.27 12.43 -9.77
C ALA A 58 10.13 11.85 -10.90
N ARG A 59 10.27 10.53 -10.93
CA ARG A 59 10.89 9.80 -12.04
C ARG A 59 10.10 8.53 -12.34
N CYS A 60 10.16 8.10 -13.60
CA CYS A 60 9.60 6.83 -14.04
C CYS A 60 10.72 5.83 -14.34
N PHE A 61 10.46 4.55 -14.09
CA PHE A 61 11.35 3.46 -14.46
C PHE A 61 10.52 2.23 -14.84
N THR A 62 11.08 1.35 -15.66
CA THR A 62 10.41 0.12 -16.12
C THR A 62 11.03 -1.08 -15.42
N VAL A 63 10.18 -1.98 -14.92
CA VAL A 63 10.59 -3.25 -14.30
C VAL A 63 9.97 -4.39 -15.10
N PRO A 64 10.77 -5.25 -15.77
CA PRO A 64 10.25 -6.43 -16.43
C PRO A 64 9.57 -7.39 -15.44
N ALA A 65 8.57 -8.13 -15.90
CA ALA A 65 7.96 -9.19 -15.08
C ALA A 65 9.04 -10.20 -14.62
N GLY A 66 8.96 -10.61 -13.35
CA GLY A 66 9.97 -11.48 -12.72
C GLY A 66 11.23 -10.76 -12.22
N SER A 67 11.36 -9.44 -12.44
CA SER A 67 12.44 -8.63 -11.89
C SER A 67 12.05 -7.97 -10.56
N PHE A 68 13.04 -7.38 -9.89
CA PHE A 68 12.87 -6.66 -8.64
C PHE A 68 13.13 -5.16 -8.82
N PHE A 69 12.44 -4.33 -8.06
CA PHE A 69 12.85 -2.96 -7.78
C PHE A 69 12.92 -2.75 -6.27
N ARG A 70 13.75 -1.79 -5.85
CA ARG A 70 13.95 -1.43 -4.44
C ARG A 70 13.90 0.08 -4.30
N ILE A 71 13.13 0.56 -3.33
CA ILE A 71 13.12 1.96 -2.90
C ILE A 71 13.97 2.04 -1.63
N SER A 72 14.81 3.07 -1.51
CA SER A 72 15.75 3.21 -0.39
C SER A 72 16.00 4.66 -0.05
N CYS A 73 16.04 4.98 1.24
CA CYS A 73 16.41 6.30 1.75
C CYS A 73 17.94 6.41 1.84
N LEU A 74 18.57 7.16 0.93
CA LEU A 74 20.03 7.28 0.84
C LEU A 74 20.62 8.42 1.68
N HIS A 75 19.85 9.50 1.88
CA HIS A 75 20.36 10.77 2.41
C HIS A 75 19.64 11.26 3.67
N GLY A 76 18.82 10.41 4.29
CA GLY A 76 18.01 10.74 5.46
C GLY A 76 16.55 10.33 5.30
N SER A 77 15.72 10.65 6.29
CA SER A 77 14.30 10.30 6.32
C SER A 77 13.53 11.03 5.23
N GLN A 78 12.84 10.27 4.39
CA GLN A 78 12.01 10.78 3.31
C GLN A 78 10.90 9.76 3.01
N VAL A 79 9.68 10.23 2.77
CA VAL A 79 8.56 9.42 2.25
C VAL A 79 8.46 9.57 0.73
N GLY A 80 7.87 8.60 0.05
CA GLY A 80 7.68 8.64 -1.40
C GLY A 80 6.32 8.10 -1.82
N ASP A 81 5.68 8.79 -2.75
CA ASP A 81 4.41 8.36 -3.36
C ASP A 81 4.70 7.46 -4.56
N LEU A 82 4.20 6.22 -4.52
CA LEU A 82 4.39 5.23 -5.58
C LEU A 82 3.12 5.07 -6.42
N ASN A 83 3.28 5.14 -7.74
CA ASN A 83 2.28 4.67 -8.69
C ASN A 83 2.88 3.57 -9.58
N LEU A 84 2.05 2.61 -9.98
CA LEU A 84 2.42 1.52 -10.85
C LEU A 84 1.41 1.39 -11.99
N TRP A 85 1.91 1.09 -13.18
CA TRP A 85 1.11 0.82 -14.37
C TRP A 85 1.61 -0.45 -15.05
N GLN A 86 0.73 -1.15 -15.76
CA GLN A 86 1.19 -2.12 -16.76
C GLN A 86 1.85 -1.34 -17.90
N ARG A 87 3.08 -1.73 -18.25
CA ARG A 87 3.97 -0.97 -19.16
C ARG A 87 3.33 -0.62 -20.51
N ASP A 88 2.57 -1.56 -21.06
CA ASP A 88 2.02 -1.51 -22.42
C ASP A 88 0.51 -1.17 -22.41
N ASN A 89 -0.08 -0.89 -21.25
CA ASN A 89 -1.48 -0.60 -21.01
C ASN A 89 -1.66 0.23 -19.73
N LEU A 90 -1.58 1.55 -19.88
CA LEU A 90 -1.72 2.50 -18.75
C LEU A 90 -3.14 2.53 -18.14
N ASN A 91 -4.13 1.87 -18.75
CA ASN A 91 -5.43 1.70 -18.11
C ASN A 91 -5.39 0.71 -16.95
N GLU A 92 -4.44 -0.23 -16.95
CA GLU A 92 -4.13 -1.10 -15.82
C GLU A 92 -3.10 -0.42 -14.91
N ARG A 93 -3.52 -0.05 -13.71
CA ARG A 93 -2.71 0.69 -12.74
C ARG A 93 -3.02 0.28 -11.31
N PHE A 94 -2.13 0.65 -10.40
CA PHE A 94 -2.28 0.41 -8.97
C PHE A 94 -3.62 0.89 -8.43
N PHE A 95 -4.26 0.06 -7.62
CA PHE A 95 -5.54 0.32 -7.00
C PHE A 95 -5.45 0.18 -5.48
N SER A 96 -5.06 1.27 -4.82
CA SER A 96 -4.90 1.34 -3.35
C SER A 96 -6.17 0.92 -2.61
N GLY A 97 -7.35 1.36 -3.08
CA GLY A 97 -8.63 1.04 -2.44
C GLY A 97 -8.92 -0.46 -2.34
N LYS A 98 -8.66 -1.23 -3.41
CA LYS A 98 -8.87 -2.69 -3.37
C LYS A 98 -7.73 -3.41 -2.67
N THR A 99 -6.51 -2.92 -2.82
CA THR A 99 -5.34 -3.39 -2.06
C THR A 99 -5.61 -3.30 -0.55
N ARG A 100 -6.12 -2.16 -0.08
CA ARG A 100 -6.51 -1.93 1.32
C ARG A 100 -7.61 -2.89 1.81
N GLN A 101 -8.60 -3.17 0.97
CA GLN A 101 -9.67 -4.10 1.33
C GLN A 101 -9.19 -5.54 1.47
N LEU A 102 -8.19 -5.94 0.67
CA LEU A 102 -7.65 -7.29 0.69
C LEU A 102 -6.60 -7.46 1.80
N HIS A 103 -5.76 -6.45 2.02
CA HIS A 103 -4.65 -6.52 2.96
C HIS A 103 -4.98 -5.78 4.27
N ALA A 104 -4.56 -4.52 4.38
CA ALA A 104 -4.78 -3.67 5.54
C ALA A 104 -4.63 -2.19 5.14
N THR A 105 -4.69 -1.28 6.12
CA THR A 105 -4.43 0.15 5.89
C THR A 105 -2.97 0.45 5.51
N HIS A 106 -2.05 -0.44 5.89
CA HIS A 106 -0.61 -0.38 5.62
C HIS A 106 -0.14 -1.74 5.10
N LEU A 107 0.91 -1.74 4.28
CA LEU A 107 1.41 -2.96 3.63
C LEU A 107 2.81 -3.32 4.12
N THR A 108 3.12 -4.61 4.16
CA THR A 108 4.48 -5.11 4.45
C THR A 108 4.78 -6.39 3.66
N THR A 109 5.89 -7.05 3.99
CA THR A 109 6.33 -8.30 3.36
C THR A 109 5.19 -9.32 3.22
N GLY A 110 4.98 -9.81 2.00
CA GLY A 110 3.94 -10.76 1.64
C GLY A 110 2.69 -10.12 1.04
N ASP A 111 2.44 -8.83 1.30
CA ASP A 111 1.33 -8.11 0.70
C ASP A 111 1.56 -7.82 -0.79
N ARG A 112 0.45 -7.63 -1.50
CA ARG A 112 0.43 -7.44 -2.95
C ARG A 112 -0.17 -6.10 -3.29
N LEU A 113 0.43 -5.41 -4.25
CA LEU A 113 -0.18 -4.26 -4.89
C LEU A 113 -1.08 -4.77 -6.01
N TRP A 114 -2.37 -4.47 -5.93
CA TRP A 114 -3.38 -4.93 -6.88
C TRP A 114 -3.68 -3.88 -7.95
N SER A 115 -3.93 -4.31 -9.19
CA SER A 115 -4.43 -3.44 -10.24
C SER A 115 -5.93 -3.16 -10.15
N ASN A 116 -6.38 -2.12 -10.85
CA ASN A 116 -7.77 -1.71 -10.93
C ASN A 116 -8.65 -2.69 -11.71
N ILE A 117 -9.96 -2.55 -11.52
CA ILE A 117 -10.99 -3.25 -12.31
C ILE A 117 -10.94 -2.73 -13.76
N PRO A 118 -11.08 -3.59 -14.79
CA PRO A 118 -11.43 -5.02 -14.72
C PRO A 118 -10.25 -5.99 -14.54
N TYR A 119 -9.00 -5.52 -14.47
CA TYR A 119 -7.81 -6.36 -14.48
C TYR A 119 -7.62 -7.16 -13.19
N LEU A 120 -7.77 -6.48 -12.03
CA LEU A 120 -7.74 -7.03 -10.68
C LEU A 120 -6.77 -8.20 -10.48
N ARG A 121 -5.47 -7.94 -10.67
CA ARG A 121 -4.40 -8.91 -10.43
C ARG A 121 -3.25 -8.29 -9.63
N PRO A 122 -2.40 -9.10 -8.97
CA PRO A 122 -1.16 -8.59 -8.41
C PRO A 122 -0.27 -8.02 -9.51
N ILE A 123 0.19 -6.79 -9.33
CA ILE A 123 1.18 -6.13 -10.19
C ILE A 123 2.56 -6.03 -9.54
N ALA A 124 2.62 -6.16 -8.21
CA ALA A 124 3.85 -6.33 -7.44
C ALA A 124 3.55 -7.05 -6.12
N THR A 125 4.56 -7.71 -5.56
CA THR A 125 4.55 -8.31 -4.22
C THR A 125 5.67 -7.69 -3.41
N ILE A 126 5.41 -7.27 -2.17
CA ILE A 126 6.45 -6.80 -1.26
C ILE A 126 7.22 -8.04 -0.77
N THR A 127 8.48 -8.16 -1.16
CA THR A 127 9.31 -9.33 -0.82
C THR A 127 10.21 -9.11 0.39
N ASP A 128 10.43 -7.85 0.77
CA ASP A 128 11.33 -7.44 1.85
C ASP A 128 10.95 -6.03 2.31
N ASP A 129 10.91 -5.82 3.63
CA ASP A 129 10.62 -4.53 4.26
C ASP A 129 11.49 -4.37 5.51
N SER A 130 12.49 -3.49 5.45
CA SER A 130 13.39 -3.22 6.57
C SER A 130 12.72 -2.54 7.77
N LEU A 131 11.48 -2.06 7.61
CA LEU A 131 10.68 -1.43 8.66
C LEU A 131 9.56 -2.35 9.16
N GLN A 132 9.52 -3.62 8.74
CA GLN A 132 8.49 -4.57 9.17
C GLN A 132 8.37 -4.69 10.70
N TRP A 133 9.46 -4.50 11.43
CA TRP A 133 9.50 -4.52 12.89
C TRP A 133 8.65 -3.42 13.55
N TYR A 134 8.28 -2.36 12.81
CA TYR A 134 7.45 -1.27 13.34
C TYR A 134 6.06 -1.78 13.76
N GLY A 135 5.47 -2.68 12.96
CA GLY A 135 4.14 -3.21 13.23
C GLY A 135 3.08 -2.12 13.30
N TRP A 136 2.37 -2.07 14.43
CA TRP A 136 1.37 -1.05 14.75
C TRP A 136 1.73 -0.40 16.08
N ASP A 137 1.74 0.92 16.13
CA ASP A 137 1.95 1.64 17.39
C ASP A 137 0.65 1.80 18.20
N ASP A 138 0.75 2.42 19.38
CA ASP A 138 -0.36 2.60 20.33
C ASP A 138 -1.49 3.49 19.79
N ASP A 139 -1.20 4.31 18.77
CA ASP A 139 -2.19 5.14 18.07
C ASP A 139 -2.82 4.39 16.88
N GLY A 140 -2.37 3.17 16.59
CA GLY A 140 -2.82 2.34 15.48
C GLY A 140 -2.25 2.77 14.13
N ALA A 141 -1.12 3.48 14.11
CA ALA A 141 -0.43 3.83 12.88
C ALA A 141 0.59 2.77 12.46
N GLY A 142 0.92 2.77 11.16
CA GLY A 142 1.90 1.89 10.53
C GLY A 142 2.69 2.64 9.46
N VAL A 143 3.52 1.92 8.71
CA VAL A 143 4.29 2.46 7.58
C VAL A 143 3.86 1.84 6.26
N HIS A 144 4.10 2.53 5.14
CA HIS A 144 3.70 2.11 3.79
C HIS A 144 2.18 2.06 3.59
N ASP A 145 1.55 3.22 3.77
CA ASP A 145 0.09 3.34 3.77
C ASP A 145 -0.54 3.17 2.37
N VAL A 146 -1.79 2.72 2.37
CA VAL A 146 -2.69 2.74 1.20
C VAL A 146 -4.04 3.39 1.54
N ILE A 147 -4.05 4.27 2.53
CA ILE A 147 -5.24 5.02 2.99
C ILE A 147 -5.27 6.43 2.44
N GLY A 148 -4.10 7.02 2.17
CA GLY A 148 -3.96 8.34 1.56
C GLY A 148 -4.32 8.33 0.07
N THR A 149 -4.32 9.54 -0.50
CA THR A 149 -4.45 9.74 -1.95
C THR A 149 -3.12 10.18 -2.53
N ARG A 150 -2.71 11.41 -2.23
CA ARG A 150 -1.42 12.08 -2.45
C ARG A 150 -1.57 13.54 -2.03
N CYS A 151 -0.48 14.22 -1.71
CA CYS A 151 -0.51 15.68 -1.65
C CYS A 151 -0.84 16.24 -3.04
N ASP A 152 -1.72 17.23 -3.12
CA ASP A 152 -2.16 17.81 -4.38
C ASP A 152 -2.37 19.34 -4.27
N PRO A 153 -2.17 20.09 -5.37
CA PRO A 153 -2.22 21.54 -5.34
C PRO A 153 -3.65 22.08 -5.11
N TYR A 154 -4.68 21.29 -5.39
CA TYR A 154 -6.08 21.72 -5.22
C TYR A 154 -6.45 21.71 -3.74
N THR A 155 -6.06 20.68 -2.99
CA THR A 155 -6.21 20.64 -1.54
C THR A 155 -5.40 21.76 -0.89
N HIS A 156 -4.17 21.98 -1.34
CA HIS A 156 -3.35 23.08 -0.83
C HIS A 156 -4.03 24.45 -1.05
N HIS A 157 -4.50 24.73 -2.27
CA HIS A 157 -5.20 25.98 -2.60
C HIS A 157 -6.50 26.20 -1.81
N ASN A 158 -7.21 25.14 -1.46
CA ASN A 158 -8.47 25.26 -0.72
C ASN A 158 -8.27 25.45 0.80
N LEU A 159 -7.10 25.12 1.33
CA LEU A 159 -6.81 25.15 2.77
C LEU A 159 -5.78 26.23 3.18
N HIS A 160 -5.16 26.90 2.21
CA HIS A 160 -4.17 27.96 2.39
C HIS A 160 -4.44 29.12 1.43
#